data_AF-A0AAN7V2C2-F1
#
_entry.id   AF-A0AAN7V2C2-F1
#
_cell.length_a   1.000
_cell.length_b   1.000
_cell.length_c   1.000
_cell.angle_alpha   90.00
_cell.angle_beta   90.00
_cell.angle_gamma   90.00
#
_symmetry.space_group_name_H-M   'P 1'
#
loop_
_entity.id
_entity.type
_entity.pdbx_description
1 polymer ?
#
loop_
_entity_poly.entity_id
_entity_poly.type
_entity_poly.pdbx_seq_one_letter_code
_entity_poly.pdbx_strand_id
1 'polypeptide(L)'
;MAEKKGKCTYMSSAQKKMLVQLVKNEKELLAGKFTSTFTYKTAQKKWIEIGATLNSVPGAQKDWNHWRKTWQDMRSKTKSKNAAVKRYECATGGGPPCPDDMNTTDEEILDVICPTSVTGHSDTKESQIEFSFDDEAASLLVNVGTADATEEIVTNTHTNNQSSFSTPKPAKVTKYVLPPKRLERSVNATEVIAETTKRELQMKQDYYNKKIHLMEQQTALFERLVVAVENICANDENV
;
A
#
# COMPACT_ATOMS: atom_id res chain seq x y z
N MET A 1 2.46 -25.36 -31.53
CA MET A 1 1.65 -24.29 -32.16
C MET A 1 1.60 -23.12 -31.20
N ALA A 2 2.28 -22.01 -31.50
CA ALA A 2 2.32 -20.85 -30.60
C ALA A 2 1.11 -19.95 -30.89
N GLU A 3 0.17 -19.92 -29.95
CA GLU A 3 -1.04 -19.12 -30.01
C GLU A 3 -0.66 -17.62 -30.00
N LYS A 4 -0.95 -16.93 -31.10
CA LYS A 4 -0.70 -15.48 -31.23
C LYS A 4 -1.62 -14.75 -30.26
N LYS A 5 -1.09 -14.24 -29.14
CA LYS A 5 -1.83 -13.38 -28.21
C LYS A 5 -2.33 -12.14 -28.97
N GLY A 6 -3.63 -12.15 -29.29
CA GLY A 6 -4.33 -11.02 -29.90
C GLY A 6 -4.29 -9.78 -29.01
N LYS A 7 -4.46 -8.60 -29.63
CA LYS A 7 -4.52 -7.31 -28.93
C LYS A 7 -5.49 -7.40 -27.74
N CYS A 8 -5.05 -6.93 -26.56
CA CYS A 8 -5.87 -6.85 -25.36
C CYS A 8 -7.12 -6.02 -25.64
N THR A 9 -8.26 -6.68 -25.82
CA THR A 9 -9.56 -6.02 -25.95
C THR A 9 -9.94 -5.41 -24.60
N TYR A 10 -10.55 -4.22 -24.65
CA TYR A 10 -11.12 -3.59 -23.47
C TYR A 10 -12.24 -4.48 -22.91
N MET A 11 -12.36 -4.50 -21.58
CA MET A 11 -13.43 -5.23 -20.89
C MET A 11 -14.79 -4.67 -21.32
N SER A 12 -15.70 -5.55 -21.72
CA SER A 12 -17.05 -5.14 -22.12
C SER A 12 -17.87 -4.66 -20.91
N SER A 13 -18.92 -3.88 -21.15
CA SER A 13 -19.83 -3.42 -20.08
C SER A 13 -20.49 -4.61 -19.35
N ALA A 14 -20.86 -5.65 -20.09
CA ALA A 14 -21.40 -6.89 -19.53
C ALA A 14 -20.39 -7.59 -18.60
N GLN A 15 -19.13 -7.71 -19.04
CA GLN A 15 -18.05 -8.27 -18.21
C GLN A 15 -17.78 -7.40 -16.96
N LYS A 16 -17.84 -6.06 -17.09
CA LYS A 16 -17.69 -5.14 -15.95
C LYS A 16 -18.75 -5.42 -14.88
N LYS A 17 -20.03 -5.48 -15.27
CA LYS A 17 -21.15 -5.75 -14.35
C LYS A 17 -21.03 -7.14 -13.71
N MET A 18 -20.75 -8.16 -14.52
CA MET A 18 -20.58 -9.53 -14.02
C MET A 18 -19.44 -9.64 -13.00
N LEU A 19 -18.30 -8.98 -13.25
CA LEU A 19 -17.17 -8.97 -12.33
C LEU A 19 -17.56 -8.37 -10.97
N VAL A 20 -18.30 -7.26 -10.96
CA VAL A 20 -18.79 -6.63 -9.71
C VAL A 20 -19.69 -7.60 -8.96
N GLN A 21 -20.63 -8.25 -9.63
CA GLN A 21 -21.57 -9.21 -9.00
C GLN A 21 -20.86 -10.44 -8.42
N LEU A 22 -19.95 -11.06 -9.18
CA LEU A 22 -19.21 -12.23 -8.72
C LEU A 22 -18.34 -11.91 -7.50
N VAL A 23 -17.65 -10.77 -7.51
CA VAL A 23 -16.81 -10.37 -6.37
C VAL A 23 -17.65 -9.93 -5.17
N LYS A 24 -18.85 -9.35 -5.38
CA LYS A 24 -19.81 -9.03 -4.32
C LYS A 24 -20.28 -10.28 -3.57
N ASN A 25 -20.49 -11.39 -4.28
CA ASN A 25 -20.88 -12.66 -3.68
C ASN A 25 -19.76 -13.28 -2.84
N GLU A 26 -18.50 -13.01 -3.21
CA GLU A 26 -17.32 -13.52 -2.53
C GLU A 26 -16.76 -12.56 -1.48
N LYS A 27 -17.46 -12.44 -0.34
CA LYS A 27 -17.11 -11.52 0.76
C LYS A 27 -15.67 -11.67 1.27
N GLU A 28 -15.12 -12.88 1.25
CA GLU A 28 -13.73 -13.15 1.65
C GLU A 28 -12.71 -12.47 0.74
N LEU A 29 -13.00 -12.35 -0.57
CA LEU A 29 -12.15 -11.62 -1.51
C LEU A 29 -12.18 -10.11 -1.26
N LEU A 30 -13.29 -9.58 -0.74
CA LEU A 30 -13.46 -8.16 -0.43
C LEU A 30 -12.74 -7.73 0.85
N ALA A 31 -12.67 -8.62 1.84
CA ALA A 31 -12.06 -8.35 3.13
C ALA A 31 -10.57 -7.98 3.03
N GLY A 32 -9.87 -8.47 2.00
CA GLY A 32 -8.47 -8.13 1.73
C GLY A 32 -7.48 -8.66 2.79
N LYS A 33 -7.94 -9.50 3.71
CA LYS A 33 -7.15 -10.13 4.78
C LYS A 33 -7.22 -11.63 4.63
N PHE A 34 -6.08 -12.30 4.79
CA PHE A 34 -6.05 -13.76 4.90
C PHE A 34 -6.36 -14.16 6.34
N THR A 35 -7.07 -15.27 6.48
CA THR A 35 -7.47 -15.86 7.76
C THR A 35 -7.03 -17.32 7.78
N SER A 36 -7.05 -17.98 8.94
CA SER A 36 -6.72 -19.41 9.02
C SER A 36 -7.55 -20.27 8.03
N THR A 37 -8.81 -19.91 7.82
CA THR A 37 -9.73 -20.55 6.87
C THR A 37 -9.54 -20.07 5.43
N PHE A 38 -9.14 -18.81 5.25
CA PHE A 38 -9.02 -18.16 3.94
C PHE A 38 -7.56 -17.91 3.57
N THR A 39 -6.99 -18.85 2.83
CA THR A 39 -5.58 -18.81 2.40
C THR A 39 -5.41 -18.23 1.00
N TYR A 40 -4.16 -17.95 0.62
CA TYR A 40 -3.81 -17.56 -0.74
C TYR A 40 -4.31 -18.56 -1.80
N LYS A 41 -4.18 -19.88 -1.54
CA LYS A 41 -4.61 -20.93 -2.47
C LYS A 41 -6.13 -20.89 -2.66
N THR A 42 -6.89 -20.69 -1.59
CA THR A 42 -8.34 -20.53 -1.64
C THR A 42 -8.73 -19.29 -2.45
N ALA A 43 -8.07 -18.15 -2.19
CA ALA A 43 -8.31 -16.91 -2.94
C ALA A 43 -7.99 -17.07 -4.44
N GLN A 44 -6.88 -17.73 -4.77
CA GLN A 44 -6.47 -18.01 -6.14
C GLN A 44 -7.52 -18.88 -6.85
N LYS A 45 -8.01 -19.94 -6.20
CA LYS A 45 -9.05 -20.81 -6.74
C LYS A 45 -10.32 -20.01 -7.08
N LYS A 46 -10.78 -19.16 -6.16
CA LYS A 46 -11.94 -18.29 -6.41
C LYS A 46 -11.72 -17.34 -7.59
N TRP A 47 -10.54 -16.73 -7.72
CA TRP A 47 -10.22 -15.89 -8.88
C TRP A 47 -10.17 -16.66 -10.20
N ILE A 48 -9.75 -17.92 -10.17
CA ILE A 48 -9.76 -18.80 -11.35
C ILE A 48 -11.21 -19.07 -11.79
N GLU A 49 -12.10 -19.40 -10.85
CA GLU A 49 -13.53 -19.62 -11.11
C GLU A 49 -14.22 -18.37 -11.67
N ILE A 50 -13.94 -17.20 -11.09
CA ILE A 50 -14.39 -15.90 -11.60
C ILE A 50 -13.87 -15.66 -13.02
N GLY A 51 -12.58 -15.89 -13.25
CA GLY A 51 -11.95 -15.69 -14.55
C GLY A 51 -12.55 -16.59 -15.64
N ALA A 52 -12.81 -17.86 -15.33
CA ALA A 52 -13.47 -18.80 -16.24
C ALA A 52 -14.89 -18.32 -16.61
N THR A 53 -15.64 -17.83 -15.62
CA THR A 53 -17.00 -17.30 -15.83
C THR A 53 -16.98 -16.01 -16.66
N LEU A 54 -15.99 -15.14 -16.49
CA LEU A 54 -15.88 -13.89 -17.27
C LEU A 54 -15.40 -14.13 -18.71
N ASN A 55 -14.54 -15.13 -18.91
CA ASN A 55 -14.03 -15.50 -20.22
C ASN A 55 -15.08 -16.23 -21.07
N SER A 56 -16.15 -16.78 -20.48
CA SER A 56 -17.28 -17.33 -21.24
C SER A 56 -18.16 -16.24 -21.88
N VAL A 57 -18.08 -15.00 -21.37
CA VAL A 57 -18.77 -13.84 -21.92
C VAL A 57 -17.93 -13.23 -23.06
N PRO A 58 -18.53 -12.85 -24.20
CA PRO A 58 -17.80 -12.19 -25.28
C PRO A 58 -17.19 -10.86 -24.80
N GLY A 59 -15.90 -10.67 -25.11
CA GLY A 59 -15.16 -9.47 -24.72
C GLY A 59 -13.68 -9.73 -24.47
N ALA A 60 -13.16 -9.18 -23.37
CA ALA A 60 -11.79 -9.35 -22.96
C ALA A 60 -11.54 -10.78 -22.45
N GLN A 61 -10.47 -11.39 -22.92
CA GLN A 61 -9.98 -12.68 -22.44
C GLN A 61 -8.75 -12.43 -21.58
N LYS A 62 -8.82 -12.83 -20.30
CA LYS A 62 -7.75 -12.54 -19.32
C LYS A 62 -7.55 -13.74 -18.39
N ASP A 63 -6.33 -13.87 -17.89
CA ASP A 63 -6.03 -14.82 -16.81
C ASP A 63 -6.59 -14.32 -15.47
N TRP A 64 -6.76 -15.23 -14.51
CA TRP A 64 -7.25 -14.93 -13.16
C TRP A 64 -6.49 -13.76 -12.50
N ASN A 65 -5.17 -13.68 -12.69
CA ASN A 65 -4.34 -12.63 -12.10
C ASN A 65 -4.63 -11.25 -12.73
N HIS A 66 -4.85 -11.23 -14.04
CA HIS A 66 -5.25 -10.03 -14.76
C HIS A 66 -6.68 -9.59 -14.39
N TRP A 67 -7.60 -10.53 -14.17
CA TRP A 67 -8.94 -10.21 -13.64
C TRP A 67 -8.88 -9.63 -12.24
N ARG A 68 -8.10 -10.23 -11.34
CA ARG A 68 -7.83 -9.68 -10.01
C ARG A 68 -7.27 -8.27 -10.07
N LYS A 69 -6.29 -8.03 -10.95
CA LYS A 69 -5.70 -6.70 -11.13
C LYS A 69 -6.73 -5.69 -11.68
N THR A 70 -7.53 -6.10 -12.65
CA THR A 70 -8.62 -5.28 -13.21
C THR A 70 -9.59 -4.83 -12.12
N TRP A 71 -9.98 -5.74 -11.22
CA TRP A 71 -10.81 -5.40 -10.06
C TRP A 71 -10.14 -4.39 -9.12
N GLN A 72 -8.86 -4.56 -8.81
CA GLN A 72 -8.11 -3.61 -7.97
C GLN A 72 -8.07 -2.21 -8.60
N ASP A 73 -7.85 -2.13 -9.92
CA ASP A 73 -7.81 -0.88 -10.65
C ASP A 73 -9.20 -0.22 -10.70
N MET A 74 -10.27 -1.00 -10.89
CA MET A 74 -11.65 -0.52 -10.82
C MET A 74 -11.98 0.09 -9.45
N ARG A 75 -11.61 -0.59 -8.35
CA ARG A 75 -11.80 -0.07 -6.99
C ARG A 75 -11.05 1.24 -6.79
N SER A 76 -9.79 1.28 -7.21
CA SER A 76 -8.92 2.45 -7.05
C SER A 76 -9.47 3.65 -7.83
N LYS A 77 -9.86 3.44 -9.09
CA LYS A 77 -10.46 4.46 -9.94
C LYS A 77 -11.77 5.00 -9.36
N THR A 78 -12.63 4.10 -8.88
CA THR A 78 -13.91 4.47 -8.26
C THR A 78 -13.71 5.31 -7.00
N LYS A 79 -12.76 4.91 -6.13
CA LYS A 79 -12.41 5.68 -4.93
C LYS A 79 -11.87 7.07 -5.28
N SER A 80 -10.99 7.17 -6.28
CA SER A 80 -10.46 8.46 -6.74
C SER A 80 -11.56 9.36 -7.30
N LYS A 81 -12.47 8.82 -8.10
CA LYS A 81 -13.62 9.56 -8.63
C LYS A 81 -14.52 10.06 -7.49
N ASN A 82 -14.82 9.21 -6.50
CA ASN A 82 -15.66 9.59 -5.36
C ASN A 82 -15.01 10.68 -4.50
N ALA A 83 -13.70 10.58 -4.29
CA ALA A 83 -12.95 11.63 -3.59
C ALA A 83 -12.96 12.96 -4.34
N ALA A 84 -12.88 12.94 -5.68
CA ALA A 84 -12.99 14.15 -6.51
C ALA A 84 -14.38 14.79 -6.39
N VAL A 85 -15.45 14.00 -6.49
CA VAL A 85 -16.83 14.47 -6.31
C VAL A 85 -17.01 15.11 -4.93
N LYS A 86 -16.63 14.42 -3.85
CA LYS A 86 -16.73 14.98 -2.49
C LYS A 86 -15.92 16.26 -2.30
N ARG A 87 -14.73 16.36 -2.87
CA ARG A 87 -13.93 17.59 -2.82
C ARG A 87 -14.62 18.74 -3.53
N TYR A 88 -15.32 18.45 -4.63
CA TYR A 88 -16.10 19.43 -5.35
C TYR A 88 -17.32 19.88 -4.55
N GLU A 89 -18.05 18.95 -3.94
CA GLU A 89 -19.21 19.24 -3.08
C GLU A 89 -18.83 20.10 -1.86
N CYS A 90 -17.64 19.88 -1.29
CA CYS A 90 -17.11 20.69 -0.19
C CYS A 90 -16.43 21.99 -0.64
N ALA A 91 -16.33 22.26 -1.95
CA ALA A 91 -15.71 23.49 -2.43
C ALA A 91 -16.65 24.67 -2.18
N THR A 92 -16.16 25.68 -1.47
CA THR A 92 -16.91 26.90 -1.20
C THR A 92 -16.70 27.91 -2.34
N GLY A 93 -17.80 28.50 -2.83
CA GLY A 93 -17.76 29.62 -3.77
C GLY A 93 -18.48 29.35 -5.09
N GLY A 94 -19.82 29.33 -5.06
CA GLY A 94 -20.73 29.59 -6.20
C GLY A 94 -20.47 28.91 -7.55
N GLY A 95 -19.62 27.89 -7.62
CA GLY A 95 -19.18 27.27 -8.86
C GLY A 95 -20.31 26.51 -9.56
N PRO A 96 -20.10 26.12 -10.82
CA PRO A 96 -21.03 25.26 -11.54
C PRO A 96 -21.24 23.91 -10.81
N PRO A 97 -22.16 23.04 -11.25
CA PRO A 97 -22.27 21.67 -10.75
C PRO A 97 -21.04 20.83 -11.13
N CYS A 98 -20.75 19.79 -10.34
CA CYS A 98 -19.64 18.87 -10.63
C CYS A 98 -19.84 18.23 -12.01
N PRO A 99 -18.86 18.29 -12.94
CA PRO A 99 -18.99 17.66 -14.25
C PRO A 99 -18.93 16.12 -14.21
N ASP A 100 -18.38 15.56 -13.13
CA ASP A 100 -18.12 14.14 -12.98
C ASP A 100 -19.29 13.44 -12.27
N ASP A 101 -20.34 13.10 -13.02
CA ASP A 101 -21.43 12.28 -12.49
C ASP A 101 -20.96 10.85 -12.22
N MET A 102 -21.35 10.30 -11.07
CA MET A 102 -21.09 8.88 -10.76
C MET A 102 -21.90 7.96 -11.67
N ASN A 103 -21.25 6.94 -12.23
CA ASN A 103 -21.93 5.95 -13.06
C ASN A 103 -22.56 4.90 -12.13
N THR A 104 -23.71 4.34 -12.49
CA THR A 104 -24.41 3.29 -11.69
C THR A 104 -23.50 2.14 -11.29
N THR A 105 -22.60 1.68 -12.17
CA THR A 105 -21.65 0.60 -11.84
C THR A 105 -20.57 1.05 -10.86
N ASP A 106 -20.18 2.33 -10.88
CA ASP A 106 -19.19 2.86 -9.95
C ASP A 106 -19.81 3.04 -8.55
N GLU A 107 -21.10 3.38 -8.47
CA GLU A 107 -21.90 3.36 -7.23
C GLU A 107 -22.01 1.94 -6.64
N GLU A 108 -22.35 0.95 -7.46
CA GLU A 108 -22.37 -0.46 -7.03
C GLU A 108 -21.00 -0.92 -6.50
N ILE A 109 -19.91 -0.44 -7.09
CA ILE A 109 -18.56 -0.73 -6.61
C ILE A 109 -18.31 -0.06 -5.26
N LEU A 110 -18.78 1.18 -5.04
CA LEU A 110 -18.67 1.86 -3.74
C LEU A 110 -19.40 1.11 -2.64
N ASP A 111 -20.61 0.62 -2.91
CA ASP A 111 -21.40 -0.17 -1.97
C ASP A 111 -20.73 -1.48 -1.57
N VAL A 112 -19.99 -2.09 -2.51
CA VAL A 112 -19.30 -3.36 -2.31
C VAL A 112 -17.96 -3.19 -1.60
N ILE A 113 -17.31 -2.02 -1.73
CA ILE A 113 -16.07 -1.72 -1.02
C ILE A 113 -16.38 -1.40 0.44
N CYS A 114 -15.52 -1.84 1.36
CA CYS A 114 -15.64 -1.53 2.79
C CYS A 114 -15.86 -0.01 3.01
N PRO A 115 -17.01 0.43 3.58
CA PRO A 115 -17.37 1.84 3.73
C PRO A 115 -16.31 2.65 4.46
N THR A 116 -15.67 2.03 5.46
CA THR A 116 -14.56 2.59 6.23
C THR A 116 -13.38 3.02 5.35
N SER A 117 -13.14 2.36 4.23
CA SER A 117 -12.08 2.76 3.29
C SER A 117 -12.42 4.02 2.49
N VAL A 118 -13.70 4.42 2.48
CA VAL A 118 -14.23 5.58 1.75
C VAL A 118 -14.48 6.76 2.69
N THR A 119 -15.07 6.52 3.86
CA THR A 119 -15.47 7.57 4.82
C THR A 119 -14.58 7.66 6.06
N GLY A 120 -13.75 6.65 6.33
CA GLY A 120 -13.05 6.52 7.61
C GLY A 120 -13.90 5.80 8.67
N HIS A 121 -13.32 5.60 9.87
CA HIS A 121 -14.06 5.09 11.03
C HIS A 121 -14.78 6.25 11.72
N SER A 122 -16.10 6.12 11.93
CA SER A 122 -16.90 7.07 12.70
C SER A 122 -16.43 7.21 14.14
N ASP A 123 -15.83 6.16 14.69
CA ASP A 123 -15.54 6.05 16.12
C ASP A 123 -14.19 6.69 16.48
N THR A 124 -13.45 7.19 15.49
CA THR A 124 -12.16 7.87 15.72
C THR A 124 -12.42 9.35 16.00
N LYS A 125 -12.22 9.78 17.24
CA LYS A 125 -12.25 11.19 17.61
C LYS A 125 -11.06 11.92 17.00
N GLU A 126 -11.29 13.10 16.43
CA GLU A 126 -10.21 13.98 15.99
C GLU A 126 -9.39 14.48 17.19
N SER A 127 -8.10 14.77 16.97
CA SER A 127 -7.29 15.43 17.99
C SER A 127 -7.77 16.86 18.17
N GLN A 128 -8.29 17.15 19.37
CA GLN A 128 -8.62 18.51 19.77
C GLN A 128 -7.32 19.24 20.13
N ILE A 129 -7.04 20.35 19.45
CA ILE A 129 -5.97 21.27 19.81
C ILE A 129 -6.66 22.51 20.39
N GLU A 130 -6.41 22.78 21.66
CA GLU A 130 -6.84 24.01 22.31
C GLU A 130 -5.77 25.08 22.05
N PHE A 131 -6.11 26.08 21.24
CA PHE A 131 -5.25 27.23 21.03
C PHE A 131 -5.50 28.21 22.18
N SER A 132 -4.64 28.19 23.20
CA SER A 132 -4.57 29.25 24.19
C SER A 132 -3.86 30.44 23.55
N PHE A 133 -4.62 31.44 23.14
CA PHE A 133 -4.06 32.75 22.88
C PHE A 133 -3.93 33.44 24.22
N ASP A 134 -2.72 33.52 24.77
CA ASP A 134 -2.46 34.36 25.92
C ASP A 134 -2.80 35.81 25.52
N ASP A 135 -3.66 36.47 26.29
CA ASP A 135 -4.10 37.86 26.06
C ASP A 135 -2.96 38.91 26.08
N GLU A 136 -1.71 38.49 26.25
CA GLU A 136 -0.48 39.29 26.10
C GLU A 136 -0.06 39.51 24.62
N ALA A 137 -1.04 39.55 23.72
CA ALA A 137 -0.87 40.12 22.38
C ALA A 137 -1.86 41.27 22.11
N ALA A 138 -2.80 41.55 23.02
CA ALA A 138 -3.66 42.73 22.94
C ALA A 138 -2.94 44.01 23.38
N SER A 139 -1.81 43.90 24.09
CA SER A 139 -1.00 45.03 24.58
C SER A 139 -0.16 45.71 23.47
N LEU A 140 -0.07 45.13 22.27
CA LEU A 140 0.65 45.71 21.12
C LEU A 140 -0.25 46.41 20.09
N LEU A 141 -1.52 46.68 20.43
CA LEU A 141 -2.30 47.64 19.66
C LEU A 141 -1.78 49.05 19.95
N VAL A 142 -0.74 49.44 19.22
CA VAL A 142 -0.31 50.82 19.09
C VAL A 142 -1.52 51.61 18.62
N ASN A 143 -1.98 52.53 19.48
CA ASN A 143 -2.90 53.59 19.14
C ASN A 143 -2.36 54.36 17.93
N VAL A 144 -2.83 54.03 16.73
CA VAL A 144 -2.77 54.97 15.60
C VAL A 144 -4.05 55.76 15.66
N GLY A 145 -3.95 56.88 16.38
CA GLY A 145 -4.93 57.95 16.34
C GLY A 145 -5.10 58.45 14.91
N THR A 146 -6.34 58.76 14.58
CA THR A 146 -6.75 59.45 13.36
C THR A 146 -6.00 60.76 13.18
N ALA A 147 -5.21 60.87 12.11
CA ALA A 147 -4.94 62.14 11.45
C ALA A 147 -4.70 61.89 9.95
N ASP A 148 -5.36 62.77 9.21
CA ASP A 148 -5.42 63.04 7.78
C ASP A 148 -4.08 63.02 6.99
N ALA A 149 -4.24 63.01 5.66
CA ALA A 149 -3.28 63.31 4.60
C ALA A 149 -2.27 62.21 4.14
N THR A 150 -2.63 61.64 2.98
CA THR A 150 -1.82 61.50 1.75
C THR A 150 -0.47 60.76 1.79
N GLU A 151 -0.42 59.75 0.91
CA GLU A 151 0.69 59.33 0.02
C GLU A 151 1.35 57.96 0.28
N GLU A 152 1.24 57.17 -0.79
CA GLU A 152 2.08 56.08 -1.28
C GLU A 152 2.41 54.89 -0.36
N ILE A 153 1.65 53.79 -0.54
CA ILE A 153 2.15 52.44 -0.29
C ILE A 153 2.07 51.60 -1.56
N VAL A 154 3.28 51.35 -2.05
CA VAL A 154 3.77 50.40 -3.05
C VAL A 154 2.89 49.17 -3.23
N THR A 155 2.41 49.01 -4.47
CA THR A 155 1.74 47.82 -4.99
C THR A 155 2.69 46.64 -5.07
N ASN A 156 2.41 45.55 -4.35
CA ASN A 156 2.89 44.22 -4.74
C ASN A 156 1.71 43.43 -5.34
N THR A 157 1.77 43.33 -6.67
CA THR A 157 0.86 42.62 -7.55
C THR A 157 0.96 41.11 -7.32
N HIS A 158 -0.16 40.46 -6.95
CA HIS A 158 -0.36 39.04 -7.22
C HIS A 158 -1.10 38.92 -8.54
N THR A 159 -0.34 38.69 -9.61
CA THR A 159 -0.89 38.50 -10.95
C THR A 159 -1.49 37.11 -11.08
N ASN A 160 -2.81 37.13 -11.25
CA ASN A 160 -3.63 36.16 -11.96
C ASN A 160 -2.95 35.74 -13.28
N ASN A 161 -2.80 34.44 -13.51
CA ASN A 161 -2.60 33.90 -14.85
C ASN A 161 -3.48 32.67 -15.03
N GLN A 162 -4.65 32.91 -15.61
CA GLN A 162 -5.42 31.93 -16.37
C GLN A 162 -4.51 31.37 -17.48
N SER A 163 -4.31 30.05 -17.49
CA SER A 163 -3.61 29.36 -18.58
C SER A 163 -4.57 28.42 -19.28
N SER A 164 -4.84 28.76 -20.53
CA SER A 164 -5.68 28.08 -21.50
C SER A 164 -5.04 26.78 -22.00
N PHE A 165 -5.90 25.83 -22.35
CA PHE A 165 -5.58 24.57 -23.00
C PHE A 165 -4.79 24.78 -24.30
N SER A 166 -3.65 24.10 -24.45
CA SER A 166 -3.05 23.81 -25.75
C SER A 166 -2.51 22.37 -25.80
N THR A 167 -2.82 21.71 -26.90
CA THR A 167 -2.68 20.27 -27.19
C THR A 167 -1.22 19.75 -27.21
N PRO A 168 -0.99 18.44 -26.98
CA PRO A 168 0.37 17.88 -26.92
C PRO A 168 0.94 17.53 -28.31
N LYS A 169 2.21 17.91 -28.56
CA LYS A 169 3.07 17.42 -29.64
C LYS A 169 4.31 16.71 -29.06
N PRO A 170 4.94 15.77 -29.81
CA PRO A 170 5.66 14.64 -29.23
C PRO A 170 7.09 14.94 -28.73
N ALA A 171 7.50 14.11 -27.77
CA ALA A 171 8.69 14.20 -26.94
C ALA A 171 10.03 14.09 -27.69
N LYS A 172 10.99 14.96 -27.31
CA LYS A 172 12.42 14.70 -27.45
C LYS A 172 12.91 14.04 -26.16
N VAL A 173 13.52 12.85 -26.28
CA VAL A 173 14.07 12.09 -25.15
C VAL A 173 15.35 12.76 -24.67
N THR A 174 15.25 13.55 -23.61
CA THR A 174 16.41 14.03 -22.85
C THR A 174 16.69 13.02 -21.74
N LYS A 175 17.90 12.46 -21.71
CA LYS A 175 18.34 11.55 -20.64
C LYS A 175 18.43 12.35 -19.33
N TYR A 176 17.45 12.16 -18.44
CA TYR A 176 17.51 12.72 -17.09
C TYR A 176 18.51 11.90 -16.26
N VAL A 177 19.65 12.49 -15.92
CA VAL A 177 20.51 12.00 -14.84
C VAL A 177 19.98 12.62 -13.55
N LEU A 178 19.52 11.78 -12.61
CA LEU A 178 19.03 12.22 -11.31
C LEU A 178 20.17 12.85 -10.47
N PRO A 179 19.89 13.88 -9.67
CA PRO A 179 20.90 14.54 -8.84
C PRO A 179 21.48 13.58 -7.76
N PRO A 180 22.79 13.70 -7.44
CA PRO A 180 23.57 12.69 -6.71
C PRO A 180 23.04 12.33 -5.31
N LYS A 181 22.36 13.26 -4.61
CA LYS A 181 21.85 13.03 -3.24
C LYS A 181 20.81 11.90 -3.15
N ARG A 182 20.07 11.61 -4.22
CA ARG A 182 19.08 10.52 -4.24
C ARG A 182 19.74 9.15 -4.40
N LEU A 183 20.91 9.09 -5.04
CA LEU A 183 21.68 7.86 -5.22
C LEU A 183 22.34 7.45 -3.89
N GLU A 184 22.92 8.39 -3.14
CA GLU A 184 23.57 8.12 -1.85
C GLU A 184 22.62 7.48 -0.83
N ARG A 185 21.40 8.01 -0.68
CA ARG A 185 20.40 7.42 0.23
C ARG A 185 20.05 5.99 -0.14
N SER A 186 19.99 5.69 -1.44
CA SER A 186 19.71 4.34 -1.93
C SER A 186 20.87 3.39 -1.66
N VAL A 187 22.11 3.85 -1.87
CA VAL A 187 23.32 3.06 -1.62
C VAL A 187 23.47 2.76 -0.12
N ASN A 188 23.30 3.77 0.73
CA ASN A 188 23.36 3.60 2.19
C ASN A 188 22.26 2.63 2.68
N ALA A 189 21.04 2.73 2.13
CA ALA A 189 19.98 1.79 2.48
C ALA A 189 20.33 0.34 2.10
N THR A 190 20.94 0.12 0.93
CA THR A 190 21.39 -1.22 0.51
C THR A 190 22.55 -1.75 1.36
N GLU A 191 23.45 -0.87 1.80
CA GLU A 191 24.58 -1.22 2.68
C GLU A 191 24.08 -1.66 4.06
N VAL A 192 23.16 -0.91 4.67
CA VAL A 192 22.54 -1.27 5.95
C VAL A 192 21.89 -2.65 5.87
N ILE A 193 21.16 -2.93 4.78
CA ILE A 193 20.53 -4.24 4.55
C ILE A 193 21.60 -5.33 4.46
N ALA A 194 22.65 -5.13 3.66
CA ALA A 194 23.73 -6.10 3.51
C ALA A 194 24.41 -6.40 4.86
N GLU A 195 24.69 -5.37 5.65
CA GLU A 195 25.26 -5.55 6.99
C GLU A 195 24.33 -6.31 7.95
N THR A 196 23.02 -5.99 7.96
CA THR A 196 22.06 -6.72 8.78
C THR A 196 22.02 -8.20 8.41
N THR A 197 21.98 -8.53 7.12
CA THR A 197 21.98 -9.93 6.67
C THR A 197 23.27 -10.66 7.05
N LYS A 198 24.41 -9.97 7.02
CA LYS A 198 25.69 -10.52 7.48
C LYS A 198 25.69 -10.81 8.98
N ARG A 199 25.13 -9.91 9.81
CA ARG A 199 24.98 -10.14 11.27
C ARG A 199 24.05 -11.31 11.56
N GLU A 200 22.93 -11.41 10.85
CA GLU A 200 21.99 -12.54 10.99
C GLU A 200 22.65 -13.88 10.64
N LEU A 201 23.42 -13.92 9.54
CA LEU A 201 24.18 -15.11 9.15
C LEU A 201 25.21 -15.49 10.21
N GLN A 202 25.95 -14.51 10.74
CA GLN A 202 26.95 -14.71 11.78
C GLN A 202 26.33 -15.28 13.06
N MET A 203 25.23 -14.67 13.53
CA MET A 203 24.52 -15.15 14.73
C MET A 203 24.06 -16.62 14.56
N LYS A 204 23.60 -16.98 13.36
CA LYS A 204 23.20 -18.34 13.04
C LYS A 204 24.38 -19.32 13.05
N GLN A 205 25.53 -18.91 12.50
CA GLN A 205 26.76 -19.70 12.55
C GLN A 205 27.23 -19.92 13.99
N ASP A 206 27.27 -18.87 14.80
CA ASP A 206 27.68 -18.94 16.21
C ASP A 206 26.75 -19.84 17.03
N TYR A 207 25.43 -19.78 16.76
CA TYR A 207 24.45 -20.67 17.37
C TYR A 207 24.77 -22.14 17.08
N TYR A 208 25.02 -22.51 15.82
CA TYR A 208 25.32 -23.90 15.47
C TYR A 208 26.65 -24.36 16.05
N ASN A 209 27.67 -23.52 16.05
CA ASN A 209 28.95 -23.83 16.68
C ASN A 209 28.77 -24.14 18.17
N LYS A 210 28.00 -23.30 18.88
CA LYS A 210 27.71 -23.52 20.30
C LYS A 210 26.88 -24.80 20.52
N LYS A 211 25.94 -25.09 19.62
CA LYS A 211 25.14 -26.32 19.66
C LYS A 211 26.02 -27.56 19.46
N ILE A 212 26.91 -27.55 18.48
CA ILE A 212 27.87 -28.64 18.22
C ILE A 212 28.73 -28.87 19.46
N HIS A 213 29.27 -27.80 20.06
CA HIS A 213 30.09 -27.91 21.26
C HIS A 213 29.35 -28.56 22.45
N LEU A 214 28.10 -28.19 22.68
CA LEU A 214 27.28 -28.80 23.75
C LEU A 214 27.02 -30.29 23.48
N MET A 215 26.79 -30.66 22.22
CA MET A 215 26.61 -32.05 21.83
C MET A 215 27.90 -32.86 22.03
N GLU A 216 29.06 -32.31 21.65
CA GLU A 216 30.37 -32.94 21.86
C GLU A 216 30.64 -33.19 23.35
N GLN A 217 30.33 -32.21 24.22
CA GLN A 217 30.45 -32.38 25.67
C GLN A 217 29.56 -33.50 26.20
N GLN A 218 28.30 -33.57 25.75
CA GLN A 218 27.39 -34.65 26.15
C GLN A 218 27.91 -36.02 25.71
N THR A 219 28.37 -36.13 24.45
CA THR A 219 28.95 -37.38 23.93
C THR A 219 30.15 -37.81 24.76
N ALA A 220 31.08 -36.90 25.08
CA ALA A 220 32.25 -37.21 25.90
C ALA A 220 31.89 -37.68 27.33
N LEU A 221 30.80 -37.16 27.91
CA LEU A 221 30.30 -37.64 29.20
C LEU A 221 29.72 -39.06 29.10
N PHE A 222 28.96 -39.34 28.04
CA PHE A 222 28.42 -40.69 27.80
C PHE A 222 29.54 -41.71 27.56
N GLU A 223 30.56 -41.36 26.77
CA GLU A 223 31.74 -42.22 26.57
C GLU A 223 32.44 -42.57 27.89
N ARG A 224 32.65 -41.57 28.77
CA ARG A 224 33.23 -41.80 30.10
C ARG A 224 32.37 -42.71 30.98
N LEU A 225 31.05 -42.58 30.90
CA LEU A 225 30.12 -43.45 31.63
C LEU A 225 30.19 -44.89 31.12
N VAL A 226 30.23 -45.10 29.80
CA VAL A 226 30.39 -46.42 29.21
C VAL A 226 31.67 -47.09 29.71
N VAL A 227 32.80 -46.38 29.64
CA VAL A 227 34.09 -46.90 30.13
C VAL A 227 34.05 -47.22 31.63
N ALA A 228 33.39 -46.39 32.44
CA ALA A 228 33.24 -46.65 33.87
C ALA A 228 32.42 -47.91 34.15
N VAL A 229 31.33 -48.14 33.40
CA VAL A 229 30.51 -49.35 33.51
C VAL A 229 31.29 -50.58 33.07
N GLU A 230 32.01 -50.52 31.96
CA GLU A 230 32.86 -51.62 31.47
C GLU A 230 33.91 -52.03 32.54
N ASN A 231 34.54 -51.05 33.18
CA ASN A 231 35.50 -51.30 34.26
C ASN A 231 34.87 -51.93 35.51
N ILE A 232 33.62 -51.58 35.86
CA ILE A 232 32.90 -52.22 36.99
C ILE A 232 32.63 -53.69 36.64
N CYS A 233 32.08 -53.96 35.45
CA CYS A 233 31.79 -55.33 35.02
C CYS A 233 33.04 -56.21 34.94
N ALA A 234 34.17 -55.68 34.47
CA ALA A 234 35.43 -56.43 34.39
C ALA A 234 36.03 -56.76 35.77
N ASN A 235 35.71 -56.00 36.81
CA ASN A 235 36.18 -56.26 38.17
C ASN A 235 35.29 -57.28 38.90
N ASP A 236 33.99 -57.36 38.58
CA ASP A 236 33.08 -58.37 39.14
C ASP A 236 33.33 -59.79 38.59
N GLU A 237 33.96 -59.93 37.42
CA GLU A 237 34.35 -61.24 36.85
C GLU A 237 35.65 -61.84 37.43
N ASN A 238 36.40 -61.08 38.25
CA ASN A 238 37.68 -61.50 38.84
C ASN A 238 37.62 -61.78 40.36
N VAL A 239 36.42 -61.94 40.93
CA VAL A 239 36.16 -62.35 42.34
C VAL A 239 35.50 -63.72 42.37
#